data_AF-A0A7W1NTY7-F1
#
_entry.id   AF-A0A7W1NTY7-F1
#
_cell.length_a   1.000
_cell.length_b   1.000
_cell.length_c   1.000
_cell.angle_alpha   90.00
_cell.angle_beta   90.00
_cell.angle_gamma   90.00
#
_symmetry.space_group_name_H-M   'P 1'
#
loop_
_entity.id
_entity.type
_entity.pdbx_description
1 polymer ?
#
loop_
_entity_poly.entity_id
_entity_poly.type
_entity_poly.pdbx_seq_one_letter_code
_entity_poly.pdbx_strand_id
1 'polypeptide(L)' 'MVSVQFEESFWCNVDVAFRRLDLLYQREYEPLGLAVVEAHILQLLYTEDGQMPSRLAKAVGRPATSFTPILDGLER' A
#
# COMPACT_ATOMS: atom_id res chain seq x y z
N MET A 1 -19.40 13.80 -13.94
CA MET A 1 -18.79 13.67 -15.28
C MET A 1 -17.35 14.19 -15.14
N VAL A 2 -16.35 13.31 -15.08
CA VAL A 2 -14.96 13.74 -14.82
C VAL A 2 -14.28 13.95 -16.16
N SER A 3 -14.03 15.20 -16.52
CA SER A 3 -13.20 15.57 -17.67
C SER A 3 -11.74 15.36 -17.32
N VAL A 4 -11.13 14.30 -17.85
CA VAL A 4 -9.68 14.14 -17.84
C VAL A 4 -9.15 15.11 -18.90
N GLN A 5 -8.48 16.18 -18.47
CA GLN A 5 -7.86 17.14 -19.38
C GLN A 5 -6.65 16.46 -20.02
N PHE A 6 -6.87 15.90 -21.21
CA PHE A 6 -5.94 15.02 -21.92
C PHE A 6 -4.78 15.77 -22.63
N GLU A 7 -4.44 16.98 -22.20
CA GLU A 7 -3.34 17.77 -22.78
C GLU A 7 -2.06 17.77 -21.93
N GLU A 8 -2.09 17.29 -20.69
CA GLU A 8 -0.91 17.25 -19.82
C GLU A 8 -0.44 15.80 -19.55
N SER A 9 0.87 15.61 -19.71
CA SER A 9 1.67 14.38 -19.58
C SER A 9 1.04 13.23 -18.77
N PHE A 10 1.11 11.99 -19.30
CA PHE A 10 0.76 10.75 -18.58
C PHE A 10 1.25 10.74 -17.12
N TRP A 11 2.47 11.24 -16.89
CA TRP A 11 3.07 11.33 -15.57
C TRP A 11 2.35 12.29 -14.61
N CYS A 12 1.78 13.38 -15.12
CA CYS A 12 0.94 14.29 -14.34
C CYS A 12 -0.31 13.57 -13.84
N ASN A 13 -0.97 12.81 -14.71
CA ASN A 13 -2.16 12.03 -14.32
C ASN A 13 -1.81 10.95 -13.28
N VAL A 14 -0.66 10.30 -13.41
CA VAL A 14 -0.16 9.35 -12.41
C VAL A 14 0.13 10.04 -11.08
N ASP A 15 0.78 11.20 -11.08
CA ASP A 15 1.08 11.96 -9.86
C ASP A 15 -0.20 12.40 -9.14
N VAL A 16 -1.18 12.94 -9.88
CA VAL A 16 -2.49 13.33 -9.31
C VAL A 16 -3.21 12.11 -8.72
N ALA A 17 -3.19 10.97 -9.40
CA ALA A 17 -3.78 9.74 -8.88
C ALA A 17 -3.08 9.28 -7.60
N PHE A 18 -1.75 9.31 -7.57
CA PHE A 18 -0.95 8.91 -6.42
C PHE A 18 -1.23 9.80 -5.19
N ARG A 19 -1.26 11.12 -5.37
CA ARG A 19 -1.60 12.06 -4.28
C ARG A 19 -3.00 11.84 -3.72
N ARG A 20 -3.98 11.53 -4.58
CA ARG A 20 -5.35 11.24 -4.13
C ARG A 20 -5.41 9.94 -3.33
N LEU A 21 -4.68 8.92 -3.76
CA LEU A 21 -4.55 7.68 -2.99
C LEU A 21 -3.88 7.95 -1.64
N ASP A 22 -2.79 8.72 -1.62
CA ASP A 22 -2.07 9.07 -0.39
C ASP A 22 -2.98 9.79 0.61
N LEU A 23 -3.80 10.74 0.16
CA LEU A 23 -4.78 11.42 1.03
C LEU A 23 -5.83 10.46 1.59
N LEU A 24 -6.31 9.50 0.78
CA LEU A 24 -7.24 8.48 1.27
C LEU A 24 -6.57 7.60 2.32
N TYR A 25 -5.30 7.22 2.08
CA TYR A 25 -4.53 6.44 3.02
C TYR A 25 -4.29 7.16 4.34
N GLN A 26 -3.87 8.43 4.28
CA GLN A 26 -3.68 9.26 5.47
C GLN A 26 -4.97 9.37 6.28
N ARG A 27 -6.13 9.53 5.63
CA ARG A 27 -7.39 9.66 6.35
C ARG A 27 -7.80 8.39 7.09
N GLU A 28 -7.63 7.23 6.47
CA GLU A 28 -8.20 5.97 6.97
C GLU A 28 -7.20 5.16 7.82
N TYR A 29 -5.90 5.18 7.49
CA TYR A 29 -4.89 4.30 8.09
C TYR A 29 -3.90 5.01 9.01
N GLU A 30 -3.61 6.30 8.78
CA GLU A 30 -2.73 7.07 9.68
C GLU A 30 -3.26 7.13 11.13
N PRO A 31 -4.58 7.31 11.39
CA PRO A 31 -5.11 7.27 12.74
C PRO A 31 -4.98 5.91 13.43
N LEU A 32 -4.80 4.84 12.64
CA LEU A 32 -4.57 3.49 13.14
C LEU A 32 -3.08 3.21 13.39
N GLY A 33 -2.19 4.16 13.07
CA GLY A 33 -0.75 3.98 13.15
C GLY A 33 -0.20 3.01 12.11
N LEU A 34 -0.92 2.77 11.02
CA LEU A 34 -0.55 1.80 9.99
C LEU A 34 0.00 2.48 8.73
N ALA A 35 1.15 2.03 8.26
CA ALA A 35 1.62 2.35 6.93
C ALA A 35 0.78 1.62 5.86
N VAL A 36 0.76 2.17 4.64
CA VAL A 36 0.04 1.59 3.49
C VAL A 36 0.40 0.12 3.24
N VAL A 37 1.70 -0.20 3.35
CA VAL A 37 2.19 -1.57 3.14
C VAL A 37 1.71 -2.50 4.25
N GLU A 38 1.71 -2.03 5.50
CA GLU A 38 1.27 -2.79 6.67
C GLU A 38 -0.23 -3.11 6.59
N ALA A 39 -1.04 -2.11 6.24
CA ALA A 39 -2.48 -2.31 5.99
C ALA A 39 -2.73 -3.34 4.89
N HIS A 40 -1.95 -3.31 3.80
CA HIS A 40 -2.09 -4.26 2.71
C HIS A 40 -1.67 -5.69 3.12
N ILE A 41 -0.63 -5.83 3.95
CA ILE A 41 -0.24 -7.12 4.54
C ILE A 41 -1.39 -7.69 5.38
N LEU A 42 -1.99 -6.87 6.26
CA LEU A 42 -3.10 -7.28 7.11
C LEU A 42 -4.32 -7.72 6.28
N GLN A 43 -4.63 -7.03 5.18
CA GLN A 43 -5.70 -7.43 4.27
C GLN A 43 -5.43 -8.80 3.62
N LEU A 44 -4.19 -9.07 3.21
CA LEU A 44 -3.81 -10.35 2.63
C LEU A 44 -3.90 -11.49 3.64
N LEU A 45 -3.42 -11.26 4.87
CA LEU A 45 -3.51 -12.23 5.97
C LEU A 45 -4.95 -12.48 6.42
N TYR A 46 -5.80 -11.45 6.41
CA TYR A 46 -7.23 -11.61 6.66
C TYR A 46 -7.91 -12.52 5.62
N THR A 47 -7.47 -12.44 4.37
CA THR A 47 -8.04 -13.23 3.26
C THR A 47 -7.52 -14.67 3.27
N GLU A 48 -6.22 -14.85 3.44
CA GLU A 48 -5.54 -16.15 3.53
C GLU A 48 -4.46 -16.03 4.61
N ASP A 49 -4.75 -16.55 5.79
CA ASP A 49 -3.82 -16.53 6.91
C ASP A 49 -2.69 -17.57 6.74
N GLY A 50 -1.58 -17.41 7.47
CA GLY A 50 -0.47 -18.35 7.46
C GLY A 50 0.37 -18.36 6.17
N GLN A 51 0.26 -17.32 5.35
CA GLN A 51 1.07 -17.19 4.13
C GLN A 51 2.56 -17.05 4.44
N MET A 52 3.39 -17.63 3.57
CA MET A 52 4.84 -17.46 3.68
C MET A 52 5.24 -15.98 3.54
N PRO A 53 6.18 -15.47 4.37
CA PRO A 53 6.63 -14.08 4.28
C PRO A 53 7.13 -13.67 2.90
N SER A 54 7.81 -14.56 2.18
CA SER A 54 8.28 -14.31 0.82
C SER A 54 7.13 -14.10 -0.20
N ARG A 55 5.99 -14.76 0.01
CA ARG A 55 4.79 -14.61 -0.83
C ARG A 55 4.11 -13.28 -0.56
N LEU A 56 3.98 -12.91 0.72
CA LEU A 56 3.43 -11.61 1.13
C LEU A 56 4.31 -10.46 0.61
N ALA A 57 5.64 -10.55 0.75
CA ALA A 57 6.59 -9.58 0.23
C ALA A 57 6.37 -9.32 -1.28
N LYS A 58 6.25 -10.41 -2.06
CA LYS A 58 5.98 -10.32 -3.50
C LYS A 58 4.62 -9.69 -3.80
N ALA A 59 3.59 -10.04 -3.03
CA ALA A 59 2.24 -9.51 -3.22
C ALA A 59 2.16 -8.00 -2.96
N VAL A 60 2.90 -7.49 -1.96
CA VAL A 60 2.95 -6.06 -1.62
C VAL A 60 4.05 -5.28 -2.35
N GLY A 61 4.73 -5.89 -3.32
CA GLY A 61 5.76 -5.23 -4.13
C GLY A 61 7.04 -4.87 -3.36
N ARG A 62 7.38 -5.63 -2.31
CA ARG A 62 8.59 -5.43 -1.50
C ARG A 62 9.61 -6.55 -1.71
N PRO A 63 10.92 -6.23 -1.73
CA PRO A 63 11.96 -7.25 -1.65
C PRO A 63 11.83 -8.04 -0.34
N ALA A 64 12.05 -9.36 -0.40
CA ALA A 64 11.97 -10.23 0.78
C ALA A 64 12.95 -9.81 1.90
N THR A 65 14.11 -9.25 1.55
CA THR A 65 15.12 -8.75 2.51
C THR A 65 14.64 -7.55 3.33
N SER A 66 13.72 -6.76 2.80
CA SER A 66 13.12 -5.60 3.49
C SER A 66 11.80 -5.92 4.18
N PHE A 67 11.32 -7.16 4.05
CA PHE A 67 9.98 -7.52 4.48
C PHE A 67 9.91 -7.91 5.95
N THR A 68 10.92 -8.62 6.47
CA THR A 68 10.95 -9.08 7.87
C THR A 68 10.78 -7.94 8.88
N PRO A 69 11.47 -6.79 8.77
CA PRO A 69 11.27 -5.67 9.70
C PRO A 69 9.85 -5.09 9.68
N ILE A 70 9.12 -5.21 8.56
CA ILE A 70 7.74 -4.73 8.44
C ILE A 70 6.80 -5.66 9.20
N LEU A 71 6.99 -6.98 9.08
CA LEU A 71 6.25 -7.95 9.89
C LEU A 71 6.56 -7.79 11.38
N ASP A 72 7.84 -7.63 11.74
CA ASP A 72 8.25 -7.41 13.12
C ASP A 72 7.63 -6.13 13.72
N GLY A 73 7.32 -5.13 12.89
CA GLY A 73 6.60 -3.92 13.28
C GLY A 73 5.13 -4.17 13.57
N LEU A 74 4.47 -5.02 12.76
CA LEU A 74 3.07 -5.42 12.92
C LEU A 74 2.82 -6.33 14.13
N GLU A 75 3.83 -7.11 14.56
CA GLU A 75 3.71 -8.03 15.71
C GLU A 75 3.82 -7.34 17.09
N ARG A 76 4.23 -6.06 17.13
CA ARG A 76 4.45 -5.31 18.38
C ARG A 76 3.19 -4.62 18.89
#